data_AF-A0AAD5MNX3-F1
#
_entry.id   AF-A0AAD5MNX3-F1
#
_cell.length_a   1.000
_cell.length_b   1.000
_cell.length_c   1.000
_cell.angle_alpha   90.00
_cell.angle_beta   90.00
_cell.angle_gamma   90.00
#
_symmetry.space_group_name_H-M   'P 1'
#
loop_
_entity.id
_entity.type
_entity.pdbx_description
1 polymer ?
#
loop_
_entity_poly.entity_id
_entity_poly.type
_entity_poly.pdbx_seq_one_letter_code
_entity_poly.pdbx_strand_id
1 'polypeptide(L)'
;MEGIELPYGNMPEPMDTGEPPASVPSPAQQLEEKARKWKQLQSKRYAEKRKFGVVDSQKEEMPPEHVRKIIRDHGDMTSRKFRHDKRVYLGALKYMPHAVLKLLENMPMPWEQIRDVKVLYHITGAISFVNETPRVIEPVYLAQWGTMWIMMRREKRDRRHFKRMRFPPFDDEEPPLDYADNILDVEPLEPIQMDLDPEEDQTVNEWFYDHKPLASTRFVNGPTYRRWAFSIPIMATLYRLANQLLTDLTDDNYYYLFDLKSFFTAKALNVAIPGGPKFEPLIKDINLDEDWNEFNDINKVIIRAPIRTEYRIAFPYMYHTPSVVYIKTEDPDLPAFYFDPLINPIAVSGLDKTVENLPDDNEMDEFELPEEVAPIFEEVPLYTDNTGNGMALLWAPRPFNIRSGRTRRTIDVPVVKTWYREHCPAGMPVKVRVSYQKLLKVFVLNALKHRPPKPQKRRYLFRSFKSTKFFQTTTLDWVEAGLQVLRQGYNMLNLLIHR
;
A
#
# COMPACT_ATOMS: atom_id res chain seq x y z
N MET A 1 -56.34 96.20 0.60
CA MET A 1 -56.86 96.10 1.97
C MET A 1 -56.39 94.76 2.51
N GLU A 2 -55.68 94.81 3.65
CA GLU A 2 -55.49 93.77 4.68
C GLU A 2 -55.27 92.31 4.20
N GLY A 3 -54.15 91.63 4.43
CA GLY A 3 -53.43 91.46 5.70
C GLY A 3 -53.91 90.18 6.40
N ILE A 4 -53.02 89.19 6.55
CA ILE A 4 -52.86 88.23 7.69
C ILE A 4 -52.07 86.97 7.25
N GLU A 5 -51.26 86.48 8.19
CA GLU A 5 -50.03 85.67 8.12
C GLU A 5 -50.17 84.13 8.12
N LEU A 6 -49.17 83.46 7.49
CA LEU A 6 -48.39 82.24 7.87
C LEU A 6 -49.11 80.87 8.09
N PRO A 7 -48.41 79.68 8.11
CA PRO A 7 -46.96 79.43 8.16
C PRO A 7 -46.35 78.29 7.27
N TYR A 8 -45.02 78.41 7.09
CA TYR A 8 -43.94 77.39 7.03
C TYR A 8 -43.99 76.15 6.10
N GLY A 9 -42.91 75.99 5.32
CA GLY A 9 -42.52 74.71 4.69
C GLY A 9 -41.29 74.79 3.75
N ASN A 10 -40.09 74.84 4.34
CA ASN A 10 -38.74 74.51 3.82
C ASN A 10 -38.49 74.35 2.30
N MET A 11 -37.64 75.22 1.74
CA MET A 11 -36.70 74.90 0.64
C MET A 11 -35.26 75.21 1.08
N PRO A 12 -34.25 74.41 0.68
CA PRO A 12 -32.88 74.58 1.16
C PRO A 12 -32.14 75.69 0.39
N GLU A 13 -31.45 76.55 1.14
CA GLU A 13 -30.47 77.52 0.63
C GLU A 13 -29.16 76.83 0.21
N PRO A 14 -28.40 77.41 -0.74
CA PRO A 14 -27.10 76.89 -1.13
C PRO A 14 -26.05 77.25 -0.07
N MET A 15 -25.42 76.23 0.53
CA MET A 15 -24.26 76.44 1.39
C MET A 15 -23.04 76.81 0.53
N ASP A 16 -22.58 78.04 0.72
CA ASP A 16 -21.28 78.54 0.32
C ASP A 16 -20.23 77.99 1.31
N THR A 17 -19.55 76.90 0.94
CA THR A 17 -18.36 76.41 1.65
C THR A 17 -17.12 76.82 0.87
N GLY A 18 -16.67 78.07 1.08
CA GLY A 18 -15.32 78.48 0.74
C GLY A 18 -14.30 77.75 1.62
N GLU A 19 -13.70 76.68 1.11
CA GLU A 19 -12.47 76.12 1.68
C GLU A 19 -11.33 77.14 1.49
N PRO A 20 -10.55 77.47 2.55
CA PRO A 20 -9.36 78.29 2.39
C PRO A 20 -8.29 77.51 1.60
N PRO A 21 -7.45 78.19 0.78
CA PRO A 21 -6.41 77.52 0.03
C PRO A 21 -5.41 76.87 0.99
N ALA A 22 -5.15 75.58 0.79
CA ALA A 22 -4.20 74.80 1.58
C ALA A 22 -2.86 75.55 1.70
N SER A 23 -2.44 75.83 2.93
CA SER A 23 -1.13 76.39 3.24
C SER A 23 -0.05 75.54 2.57
N VAL A 24 0.85 76.16 1.80
CA VAL A 24 1.98 75.48 1.15
C VAL A 24 2.75 74.70 2.24
N PRO A 25 2.85 73.36 2.14
CA PRO A 25 3.39 72.55 3.22
C PRO A 25 4.83 72.97 3.49
N SER A 26 5.18 73.16 4.77
CA SER A 26 6.53 73.57 5.14
C SER A 26 7.56 72.56 4.65
N PRO A 27 8.82 72.95 4.36
CA PRO A 27 9.86 72.02 3.90
C PRO A 27 10.03 70.79 4.81
N ALA A 28 9.79 70.94 6.12
CA ALA A 28 9.83 69.85 7.09
C ALA A 28 8.68 68.84 6.91
N GLN A 29 7.46 69.31 6.67
CA GLN A 29 6.29 68.47 6.42
C GLN A 29 6.41 67.70 5.09
N GLN A 30 6.97 68.34 4.05
CA GLN A 30 7.26 67.66 2.78
C GLN A 30 8.33 66.57 2.95
N LEU A 31 9.35 66.81 3.78
CA LEU A 31 10.39 65.83 4.08
C LEU A 31 9.84 64.63 4.86
N GLU A 32 8.98 64.87 5.85
CA GLU A 32 8.34 63.82 6.63
C GLU A 32 7.40 62.97 5.77
N GLU A 33 6.62 63.60 4.90
CA GLU A 33 5.76 62.88 3.96
C GLU A 33 6.58 62.04 2.96
N LYS A 34 7.72 62.57 2.49
CA LYS A 34 8.68 61.85 1.64
C LYS A 34 9.31 60.67 2.39
N ALA A 35 9.68 60.84 3.65
CA ALA A 35 10.22 59.77 4.50
C ALA A 35 9.17 58.68 4.75
N ARG A 36 7.90 59.04 4.98
CA ARG A 36 6.78 58.11 5.12
C ARG A 36 6.54 57.33 3.84
N LYS A 37 6.50 58.01 2.68
CA LYS A 37 6.38 57.38 1.36
C LYS A 37 7.56 56.44 1.08
N TRP A 38 8.78 56.84 1.44
CA TRP A 38 9.98 56.00 1.33
C TRP A 38 9.90 54.76 2.21
N LYS A 39 9.49 54.89 3.48
CA LYS A 39 9.34 53.78 4.42
C LYS A 39 8.27 52.78 3.94
N GLN A 40 7.14 53.27 3.44
CA GLN A 40 6.09 52.43 2.83
C GLN A 40 6.56 51.75 1.54
N LEU A 41 7.33 52.45 0.71
CA LEU A 41 7.89 51.89 -0.52
C LEU A 41 8.91 50.79 -0.21
N GLN A 42 9.81 51.03 0.75
CA GLN A 42 10.84 50.08 1.18
C GLN A 42 10.23 48.86 1.87
N SER A 43 9.26 49.05 2.75
CA SER A 43 8.57 47.94 3.42
C SER A 43 7.80 47.05 2.43
N LYS A 44 7.15 47.65 1.41
CA LYS A 44 6.49 46.89 0.34
C LYS A 44 7.48 46.25 -0.63
N ARG A 45 8.59 46.91 -0.96
CA ARG A 45 9.59 46.43 -1.92
C ARG A 45 10.38 45.25 -1.37
N TYR A 46 10.80 45.31 -0.12
CA TYR A 46 11.57 44.28 0.57
C TYR A 46 10.72 43.44 1.53
N ALA A 47 9.40 43.41 1.30
CA ALA A 47 8.51 42.48 1.99
C ALA A 47 8.99 41.04 1.77
N GLU A 48 8.83 40.19 2.78
CA GLU A 48 9.31 38.80 2.70
C GLU A 48 8.77 38.06 1.49
N LYS A 49 7.51 38.31 1.10
CA LYS A 49 6.86 37.72 -0.08
C LYS A 49 7.53 38.05 -1.42
N ARG A 50 8.39 39.08 -1.47
CA ARG A 50 9.11 39.53 -2.68
C ARG A 50 10.57 39.10 -2.72
N LYS A 51 11.06 38.36 -1.71
CA LYS A 51 12.42 37.79 -1.74
C LYS A 51 12.52 36.80 -2.91
N PHE A 52 13.66 36.79 -3.60
CA PHE A 52 13.91 35.83 -4.67
C PHE A 52 13.90 34.39 -4.12
N GLY A 53 13.20 33.48 -4.79
CA GLY A 53 13.02 32.10 -4.35
C GLY A 53 11.83 31.87 -3.41
N VAL A 54 11.04 32.90 -3.09
CA VAL A 54 9.78 32.72 -2.37
C VAL A 54 8.76 32.08 -3.28
N VAL A 55 8.24 30.94 -2.83
CA VAL A 55 7.17 30.22 -3.51
C VAL A 55 5.85 30.78 -2.99
N ASP A 56 4.95 31.15 -3.91
CA ASP A 56 3.59 31.57 -3.57
C ASP A 56 2.85 30.51 -2.74
N SER A 57 1.84 30.95 -2.01
CA SER A 57 1.01 30.10 -1.16
C SER A 57 0.48 28.90 -1.93
N GLN A 58 0.53 27.73 -1.29
CA GLN A 58 0.04 26.49 -1.86
C GLN A 58 -1.45 26.62 -2.20
N LYS A 59 -1.86 26.11 -3.36
CA LYS A 59 -3.28 26.04 -3.70
C LYS A 59 -4.05 25.28 -2.64
N GLU A 60 -5.00 25.99 -2.05
CA GLU A 60 -5.97 25.46 -1.11
C GLU A 60 -6.97 24.53 -1.80
N GLU A 61 -7.68 23.80 -0.96
CA GLU A 61 -8.69 22.85 -1.39
C GLU A 61 -9.99 23.59 -1.67
N MET A 62 -10.59 23.32 -2.83
CA MET A 62 -11.89 23.86 -3.20
C MET A 62 -13.01 23.04 -2.56
N PRO A 63 -14.19 23.63 -2.31
CA PRO A 63 -15.36 22.88 -1.85
C PRO A 63 -15.78 21.81 -2.88
N PRO A 64 -16.23 20.62 -2.43
CA PRO A 64 -16.64 19.53 -3.32
C PRO A 64 -17.84 19.88 -4.21
N GLU A 65 -18.72 20.77 -3.76
CA GLU A 65 -19.88 21.24 -4.52
C GLU A 65 -19.47 21.99 -5.79
N HIS A 66 -18.29 22.62 -5.78
CA HIS A 66 -17.78 23.37 -6.92
C HIS A 66 -17.59 22.46 -8.14
N VAL A 67 -16.95 21.30 -7.98
CA VAL A 67 -16.75 20.36 -9.08
C VAL A 67 -18.06 19.66 -9.47
N ARG A 68 -18.92 19.30 -8.50
CA ARG A 68 -20.25 18.73 -8.77
C ARG A 68 -21.07 19.63 -9.68
N LYS A 69 -21.16 20.91 -9.33
CA LYS A 69 -21.90 21.90 -10.11
C LYS A 69 -21.34 22.06 -11.51
N ILE A 70 -20.01 22.13 -11.66
CA ILE A 70 -19.38 22.23 -12.99
C ILE A 70 -19.75 21.03 -13.86
N ILE A 71 -19.63 19.81 -13.34
CA ILE A 71 -19.94 18.59 -14.10
C ILE A 71 -21.42 18.52 -14.46
N ARG A 72 -22.32 18.89 -13.53
CA ARG A 72 -23.77 18.95 -13.78
C ARG A 72 -24.12 19.99 -14.85
N ASP A 73 -23.55 21.20 -14.76
CA ASP A 73 -23.82 22.28 -15.72
C ASP A 73 -23.34 21.94 -17.13
N HIS A 74 -22.21 21.23 -17.27
CA HIS A 74 -21.68 20.82 -18.58
C HIS A 74 -22.46 19.65 -19.20
N GLY A 75 -23.07 18.80 -18.38
CA GLY A 75 -23.97 17.73 -18.81
C GLY A 75 -23.34 16.79 -19.84
N ASP A 76 -23.94 16.70 -21.01
CA ASP A 76 -23.53 15.90 -22.18
C ASP A 76 -22.82 16.73 -23.27
N MET A 77 -22.51 18.00 -22.98
CA MET A 77 -21.91 18.95 -23.93
C MET A 77 -22.75 19.24 -25.19
N THR A 78 -24.07 19.03 -25.16
CA THR A 78 -24.98 19.43 -26.27
C THR A 78 -25.23 20.94 -26.29
N SER A 79 -25.26 21.59 -25.12
CA SER A 79 -25.52 23.03 -24.97
C SER A 79 -24.51 23.90 -25.71
N ARG A 80 -25.03 24.90 -26.46
CA ARG A 80 -24.21 25.89 -27.19
C ARG A 80 -23.38 26.77 -26.25
N LYS A 81 -23.77 26.92 -24.98
CA LYS A 81 -23.08 27.72 -23.96
C LYS A 81 -21.62 27.27 -23.77
N PHE A 82 -21.37 25.96 -23.80
CA PHE A 82 -20.06 25.35 -23.55
C PHE A 82 -19.32 24.94 -24.83
N ARG A 83 -19.65 25.57 -25.97
CA ARG A 83 -19.02 25.26 -27.28
C ARG A 83 -17.49 25.40 -27.26
N HIS A 84 -16.97 26.40 -26.55
CA HIS A 84 -15.53 26.67 -26.46
C HIS A 84 -14.79 25.56 -25.71
N ASP A 85 -15.45 24.90 -24.75
CA ASP A 85 -14.86 23.87 -23.91
C ASP A 85 -14.80 22.49 -24.59
N LYS A 86 -15.59 22.25 -25.65
CA LYS A 86 -15.57 20.99 -26.43
C LYS A 86 -14.15 20.61 -26.89
N ARG A 87 -13.35 21.59 -27.29
CA ARG A 87 -11.95 21.37 -27.71
C ARG A 87 -11.09 20.87 -26.56
N VAL A 88 -11.33 21.36 -25.34
CA VAL A 88 -10.59 20.96 -24.14
C VAL A 88 -10.97 19.55 -23.72
N TYR A 89 -12.26 19.20 -23.74
CA TYR A 89 -12.73 17.83 -23.48
C TYR A 89 -12.07 16.81 -24.42
N LEU A 90 -12.08 17.07 -25.73
CA LEU A 90 -11.38 16.21 -26.70
C LEU A 90 -9.87 16.12 -26.46
N GLY A 91 -9.23 17.23 -26.05
CA GLY A 91 -7.81 17.23 -25.69
C GLY A 91 -7.50 16.42 -24.43
N ALA A 92 -8.45 16.35 -23.50
CA ALA A 92 -8.30 15.61 -22.25
C ALA A 92 -8.38 14.09 -22.43
N LEU A 93 -8.99 13.60 -23.52
CA LEU A 93 -9.08 12.17 -23.86
C LEU A 93 -7.70 11.47 -23.83
N LYS A 94 -6.64 12.17 -24.24
CA LYS A 94 -5.25 11.69 -24.19
C LYS A 94 -4.84 11.21 -22.77
N TYR A 95 -5.38 11.83 -21.73
CA TYR A 95 -5.05 11.52 -20.34
C TYR A 95 -6.07 10.62 -19.65
N MET A 96 -7.16 10.23 -20.32
CA MET A 96 -8.20 9.36 -19.77
C MET A 96 -7.63 8.04 -19.22
N PRO A 97 -6.69 7.32 -19.90
CA PRO A 97 -6.10 6.11 -19.34
C PRO A 97 -5.37 6.33 -18.01
N HIS A 98 -4.77 7.52 -17.81
CA HIS A 98 -4.13 7.86 -16.53
C HIS A 98 -5.17 8.15 -15.44
N ALA A 99 -6.31 8.77 -15.77
CA ALA A 99 -7.41 8.96 -14.82
C ALA A 99 -7.99 7.61 -14.37
N VAL A 100 -8.27 6.71 -15.31
CA VAL A 100 -8.77 5.35 -15.02
C VAL A 100 -7.79 4.57 -14.17
N LEU A 101 -6.48 4.60 -14.47
CA LEU A 101 -5.46 3.94 -13.66
C LEU A 101 -5.50 4.41 -12.21
N LYS A 102 -5.57 5.73 -11.99
CA LYS A 102 -5.58 6.31 -10.64
C LYS A 102 -6.87 6.06 -9.88
N LEU A 103 -8.00 6.01 -10.58
CA LEU A 103 -9.28 5.64 -10.00
C LEU A 103 -9.25 4.19 -9.51
N LEU A 104 -8.87 3.24 -10.36
CA LEU A 104 -8.83 1.81 -10.03
C LEU A 104 -7.75 1.48 -9.00
N GLU A 105 -6.61 2.18 -9.00
CA GLU A 105 -5.57 2.01 -7.98
C GLU A 105 -6.12 2.29 -6.57
N ASN A 106 -7.04 3.26 -6.42
CA ASN A 106 -7.60 3.70 -5.14
C ASN A 106 -8.98 3.10 -4.82
N MET A 107 -9.34 1.95 -5.40
CA MET A 107 -10.61 1.27 -5.10
C MET A 107 -10.76 0.97 -3.59
N PRO A 108 -11.92 1.32 -2.97
CA PRO A 108 -12.24 1.00 -1.58
C PRO A 108 -12.02 -0.48 -1.27
N MET A 109 -11.53 -0.77 -0.07
CA MET A 109 -11.35 -2.15 0.38
C MET A 109 -12.65 -2.68 0.98
N PRO A 110 -12.91 -4.00 1.01
CA PRO A 110 -14.20 -4.56 1.45
C PRO A 110 -14.61 -4.24 2.90
N TRP A 111 -13.65 -3.86 3.74
CA TRP A 111 -13.89 -3.45 5.14
C TRP A 111 -14.16 -1.95 5.30
N GLU A 112 -14.09 -1.17 4.21
CA GLU A 112 -14.40 0.25 4.18
C GLU A 112 -15.78 0.48 3.55
N GLN A 113 -16.59 1.38 4.12
CA GLN A 113 -17.86 1.80 3.53
C GLN A 113 -17.67 2.90 2.49
N ILE A 114 -17.02 3.98 2.91
CA ILE A 114 -16.78 5.19 2.13
C ILE A 114 -15.28 5.46 2.12
N ARG A 115 -14.76 5.93 0.98
CA ARG A 115 -13.37 6.39 0.88
C ARG A 115 -13.32 7.74 0.20
N ASP A 116 -13.00 8.76 0.99
CA ASP A 116 -12.68 10.07 0.46
C ASP A 116 -11.27 10.10 -0.14
N VAL A 117 -11.20 10.46 -1.42
CA VAL A 117 -9.96 10.54 -2.18
C VAL A 117 -9.69 11.97 -2.62
N LYS A 118 -8.41 12.33 -2.66
CA LYS A 118 -8.00 13.65 -3.18
C LYS A 118 -8.13 13.67 -4.69
N VAL A 119 -8.93 14.57 -5.23
CA VAL A 119 -9.18 14.72 -6.66
C VAL A 119 -8.55 16.02 -7.18
N LEU A 120 -7.82 15.89 -8.28
CA LEU A 120 -7.29 16.98 -9.09
C LEU A 120 -8.12 17.08 -10.37
N TYR A 121 -8.98 18.08 -10.47
CA TYR A 121 -9.92 18.23 -11.59
C TYR A 121 -9.61 19.47 -12.43
N HIS A 122 -9.94 19.41 -13.71
CA HIS A 122 -9.84 20.56 -14.61
C HIS A 122 -10.95 21.59 -14.31
N ILE A 123 -10.67 22.89 -14.39
CA ILE A 123 -11.63 23.97 -14.06
C ILE A 123 -12.94 23.94 -14.88
N THR A 124 -12.95 23.31 -16.05
CA THR A 124 -14.15 23.13 -16.90
C THR A 124 -14.82 21.76 -16.68
N GLY A 125 -14.36 20.96 -15.73
CA GLY A 125 -14.86 19.59 -15.52
C GLY A 125 -14.43 18.59 -16.60
N ALA A 126 -13.51 18.97 -17.50
CA ALA A 126 -13.08 18.12 -18.61
C ALA A 126 -12.53 16.77 -18.15
N ILE A 127 -11.74 16.71 -17.07
CA ILE A 127 -11.19 15.47 -16.53
C ILE A 127 -10.94 15.58 -15.03
N SER A 128 -11.20 14.49 -14.30
CA SER A 128 -10.94 14.33 -12.87
C SER A 128 -9.87 13.26 -12.66
N PHE A 129 -8.80 13.58 -11.92
CA PHE A 129 -7.74 12.63 -11.55
C PHE A 129 -7.75 12.37 -10.05
N VAL A 130 -7.73 11.11 -9.62
CA VAL A 130 -7.44 10.78 -8.23
C VAL A 130 -5.94 11.00 -7.96
N ASN A 131 -5.62 12.03 -7.18
CA ASN A 131 -4.26 12.47 -6.86
C ASN A 131 -3.76 11.84 -5.54
N GLU A 132 -3.89 10.52 -5.45
CA GLU A 132 -3.49 9.75 -4.29
C GLU A 132 -2.83 8.45 -4.70
N THR A 133 -1.80 8.03 -3.97
CA THR A 133 -1.21 6.69 -4.11
C THR A 133 -1.54 5.92 -2.85
N PRO A 134 -2.29 4.81 -2.95
CA PRO A 134 -2.73 4.06 -1.78
C PRO A 134 -1.50 3.41 -1.15
N ARG A 135 -1.21 3.77 0.09
CA ARG A 135 -0.11 3.22 0.87
C ARG A 135 -0.70 2.47 2.04
N VAL A 136 -0.24 1.23 2.20
CA VAL A 136 -0.67 0.35 3.28
C VAL A 136 0.54 -0.15 4.06
N ILE A 137 0.32 -0.42 5.33
CA ILE A 137 1.28 -1.11 6.18
C ILE A 137 1.17 -2.60 5.86
N GLU A 138 2.26 -3.22 5.42
CA GLU A 138 2.26 -4.59 4.87
C GLU A 138 1.67 -5.64 5.84
N PRO A 139 2.07 -5.72 7.13
CA PRO A 139 1.48 -6.70 8.06
C PRO A 139 -0.01 -6.44 8.33
N VAL A 140 -0.42 -5.17 8.49
CA VAL A 140 -1.84 -4.80 8.71
C VAL A 140 -2.68 -5.20 7.51
N TYR A 141 -2.23 -4.90 6.31
CA TYR A 141 -2.96 -5.22 5.08
C TYR A 141 -3.14 -6.73 4.89
N LEU A 142 -2.12 -7.53 5.21
CA LEU A 142 -2.24 -9.00 5.17
C LEU A 142 -3.19 -9.51 6.25
N ALA A 143 -3.14 -8.96 7.47
CA ALA A 143 -4.08 -9.31 8.53
C ALA A 143 -5.52 -8.95 8.16
N GLN A 144 -5.77 -7.75 7.61
CA GLN A 144 -7.08 -7.33 7.12
C GLN A 144 -7.62 -8.33 6.08
N TRP A 145 -6.84 -8.67 5.06
CA TRP A 145 -7.23 -9.70 4.10
C TRP A 145 -7.39 -11.09 4.72
N GLY A 146 -6.65 -11.41 5.79
CA GLY A 146 -6.79 -12.65 6.55
C GLY A 146 -8.16 -12.74 7.23
N THR A 147 -8.59 -11.67 7.88
CA THR A 147 -9.95 -11.58 8.45
C THR A 147 -11.02 -11.63 7.36
N MET A 148 -10.79 -10.99 6.20
CA MET A 148 -11.72 -11.06 5.06
C MET A 148 -11.87 -12.50 4.55
N TRP A 149 -10.78 -13.26 4.50
CA TRP A 149 -10.81 -14.65 4.10
C TRP A 149 -11.69 -15.50 5.04
N ILE A 150 -11.56 -15.29 6.35
CA ILE A 150 -12.37 -15.99 7.36
C ILE A 150 -13.85 -15.62 7.20
N MET A 151 -14.17 -14.32 7.16
CA MET A 151 -15.55 -13.83 7.06
C MET A 151 -16.23 -14.28 5.78
N MET A 152 -15.55 -14.17 4.63
CA MET A 152 -16.11 -14.60 3.34
C MET A 152 -16.33 -16.12 3.29
N ARG A 153 -15.46 -16.92 3.92
CA ARG A 153 -15.65 -18.38 4.01
C ARG A 153 -16.83 -18.75 4.89
N ARG A 154 -16.96 -18.09 6.05
CA ARG A 154 -18.07 -18.28 6.99
C ARG A 154 -19.40 -17.91 6.32
N GLU A 155 -19.46 -16.73 5.71
CA GLU A 155 -20.67 -16.25 5.01
C GLU A 155 -21.10 -17.19 3.89
N LYS A 156 -20.13 -17.69 3.10
CA LYS A 156 -20.41 -18.64 2.01
C LYS A 156 -20.88 -20.01 2.51
N ARG A 157 -20.42 -20.44 3.69
CA ARG A 157 -20.85 -21.70 4.33
C ARG A 157 -22.27 -21.56 4.89
N ASP A 158 -22.55 -20.44 5.55
CA ASP A 158 -23.78 -20.25 6.34
C ASP A 158 -24.96 -19.79 5.46
N ARG A 159 -24.70 -19.03 4.39
CA ARG A 159 -25.75 -18.55 3.47
C ARG A 159 -26.26 -19.64 2.54
N ARG A 160 -27.56 -19.98 2.64
CA ARG A 160 -28.23 -21.00 1.80
C ARG A 160 -28.24 -20.66 0.30
N HIS A 161 -28.52 -19.40 -0.05
CA HIS A 161 -28.58 -18.96 -1.44
C HIS A 161 -27.72 -17.71 -1.65
N PHE A 162 -26.56 -17.89 -2.29
CA PHE A 162 -25.67 -16.79 -2.66
C PHE A 162 -26.00 -16.31 -4.08
N LYS A 163 -26.87 -15.29 -4.20
CA LYS A 163 -27.20 -14.66 -5.48
C LYS A 163 -26.06 -13.76 -5.93
N ARG A 164 -25.46 -14.07 -7.08
CA ARG A 164 -24.44 -13.21 -7.71
C ARG A 164 -25.12 -12.00 -8.37
N MET A 165 -24.43 -10.86 -8.38
CA MET A 165 -24.86 -9.69 -9.13
C MET A 165 -24.92 -9.98 -10.63
N ARG A 166 -25.81 -9.29 -11.35
CA ARG A 166 -25.86 -9.34 -12.80
C ARG A 166 -24.80 -8.41 -13.39
N PHE A 167 -24.25 -8.82 -14.53
CA PHE A 167 -23.31 -8.02 -15.31
C PHE A 167 -23.83 -7.92 -16.74
N PRO A 168 -23.97 -6.69 -17.30
CA PRO A 168 -23.76 -5.39 -16.65
C PRO A 168 -24.79 -5.10 -15.52
N PRO A 169 -24.45 -4.26 -14.52
CA PRO A 169 -25.39 -3.92 -13.43
C PRO A 169 -26.52 -2.97 -13.84
N PHE A 170 -26.27 -2.09 -14.81
CA PHE A 170 -27.21 -1.11 -15.36
C PHE A 170 -27.53 -1.46 -16.81
N ASP A 171 -28.66 -0.97 -17.32
CA ASP A 171 -29.04 -1.13 -18.73
C ASP A 171 -28.23 -0.17 -19.63
N ASP A 172 -28.06 -0.51 -20.90
CA ASP A 172 -27.23 0.26 -21.85
C ASP A 172 -27.85 1.63 -22.19
N GLU A 173 -29.19 1.74 -22.10
CA GLU A 173 -29.94 2.97 -22.37
C GLU A 173 -30.10 3.86 -21.12
N GLU A 174 -29.73 3.36 -19.94
CA GLU A 174 -29.82 4.14 -18.69
C GLU A 174 -28.66 5.14 -18.59
N PRO A 175 -28.93 6.45 -18.44
CA PRO A 175 -27.87 7.43 -18.26
C PRO A 175 -27.17 7.22 -16.90
N PRO A 176 -25.87 7.59 -16.78
CA PRO A 176 -25.16 7.48 -15.52
C PRO A 176 -25.86 8.27 -14.40
N LEU A 177 -26.16 7.59 -13.30
CA LEU A 177 -26.78 8.18 -12.11
C LEU A 177 -26.00 9.39 -11.59
N ASP A 178 -26.73 10.40 -11.10
CA ASP A 178 -26.12 11.53 -10.39
C ASP A 178 -25.89 11.17 -8.93
N TYR A 179 -24.69 11.44 -8.42
CA TYR A 179 -24.29 11.12 -7.06
C TYR A 179 -25.06 11.96 -6.03
N ALA A 180 -25.22 13.25 -6.31
CA ALA A 180 -25.87 14.19 -5.39
C ALA A 180 -27.34 13.85 -5.15
N ASP A 181 -28.05 13.40 -6.20
CA ASP A 181 -29.49 13.17 -6.14
C ASP A 181 -29.84 11.73 -5.67
N ASN A 182 -28.94 10.74 -5.88
CA ASN A 182 -29.27 9.32 -5.63
C ASN A 182 -28.44 8.63 -4.54
N ILE A 183 -27.23 9.11 -4.24
CA ILE A 183 -26.25 8.37 -3.42
C ILE A 183 -25.86 9.15 -2.16
N LEU A 184 -25.74 10.48 -2.25
CA LEU A 184 -25.22 11.32 -1.18
C LEU A 184 -25.98 11.18 0.16
N ASP A 185 -27.32 11.08 0.09
CA ASP A 185 -28.18 11.01 1.28
C ASP A 185 -28.49 9.56 1.72
N VAL A 186 -27.95 8.55 1.03
CA VAL A 186 -28.21 7.13 1.32
C VAL A 186 -27.10 6.59 2.20
N GLU A 187 -27.45 6.09 3.38
CA GLU A 187 -26.49 5.45 4.26
C GLU A 187 -25.91 4.17 3.61
N PRO A 188 -24.58 4.01 3.59
CA PRO A 188 -23.95 2.84 3.01
C PRO A 188 -24.25 1.60 3.85
N LEU A 189 -24.31 0.44 3.18
CA LEU A 189 -24.43 -0.85 3.85
C LEU A 189 -23.23 -1.12 4.76
N GLU A 190 -23.41 -2.00 5.73
CA GLU A 190 -22.33 -2.44 6.61
C GLU A 190 -21.20 -3.10 5.80
N PRO A 191 -19.93 -2.76 6.09
CA PRO A 191 -18.80 -3.35 5.42
C PRO A 191 -18.54 -4.76 5.97
N ILE A 192 -17.63 -5.50 5.35
CA ILE A 192 -17.19 -6.78 5.90
C ILE A 192 -16.18 -6.49 7.01
N GLN A 193 -16.58 -6.67 8.27
CA GLN A 193 -15.71 -6.56 9.44
C GLN A 193 -15.90 -7.81 10.30
N MET A 194 -14.80 -8.34 10.83
CA MET A 194 -14.83 -9.43 11.79
C MET A 194 -14.95 -8.84 13.18
N ASP A 195 -15.83 -9.40 14.02
CA ASP A 195 -15.90 -9.03 15.43
C ASP A 195 -14.60 -9.48 16.11
N LEU A 196 -13.75 -8.52 16.48
CA LEU A 196 -12.48 -8.75 17.16
C LEU A 196 -12.70 -8.91 18.67
N ASP A 197 -11.91 -9.78 19.30
CA ASP A 197 -12.02 -10.01 20.73
C ASP A 197 -11.44 -8.80 21.51
N PRO A 198 -12.21 -8.17 22.42
CA PRO A 198 -11.74 -7.02 23.19
C PRO A 198 -10.51 -7.29 24.07
N GLU A 199 -10.29 -8.52 24.50
CA GLU A 199 -9.18 -8.91 25.39
C GLU A 199 -7.98 -9.39 24.58
N GLU A 200 -8.16 -10.35 23.67
CA GLU A 200 -7.04 -10.90 22.88
C GLU A 200 -6.54 -9.93 21.79
N ASP A 201 -7.46 -9.21 21.13
CA ASP A 201 -7.17 -8.29 20.02
C ASP A 201 -7.12 -6.82 20.48
N GLN A 202 -7.04 -6.57 21.79
CA GLN A 202 -7.07 -5.24 22.38
C GLN A 202 -6.12 -4.25 21.68
N THR A 203 -4.93 -4.71 21.28
CA THR A 203 -3.89 -3.85 20.70
C THR A 203 -4.23 -3.32 19.29
N VAL A 204 -5.14 -3.98 18.58
CA VAL A 204 -5.53 -3.64 17.19
C VAL A 204 -6.99 -3.22 17.05
N ASN A 205 -7.87 -3.63 17.96
CA ASN A 205 -9.33 -3.53 17.84
C ASN A 205 -9.82 -2.14 17.37
N GLU A 206 -9.34 -1.07 18.01
CA GLU A 206 -9.83 0.30 17.76
C GLU A 206 -9.55 0.85 16.35
N TRP A 207 -8.45 0.44 15.71
CA TRP A 207 -7.94 1.07 14.48
C TRP A 207 -7.83 0.11 13.29
N PHE A 208 -8.09 -1.19 13.50
CA PHE A 208 -7.76 -2.23 12.54
C PHE A 208 -8.44 -2.06 11.18
N TYR A 209 -9.68 -1.58 11.14
CA TYR A 209 -10.46 -1.40 9.91
C TYR A 209 -10.47 0.03 9.35
N ASP A 210 -9.65 0.92 9.91
CA ASP A 210 -9.49 2.28 9.37
C ASP A 210 -8.87 2.27 7.97
N HIS A 211 -9.18 3.30 7.17
CA HIS A 211 -8.57 3.48 5.84
C HIS A 211 -7.04 3.65 5.91
N LYS A 212 -6.56 4.46 6.86
CA LYS A 212 -5.13 4.65 7.16
C LYS A 212 -4.90 4.51 8.66
N PRO A 213 -4.74 3.26 9.13
CA PRO A 213 -4.60 3.01 10.55
C PRO A 213 -3.45 3.77 11.18
N LEU A 214 -3.66 4.30 12.38
CA LEU A 214 -2.62 4.92 13.20
C LEU A 214 -1.91 6.14 12.57
N ALA A 215 -2.46 6.76 11.52
CA ALA A 215 -1.82 7.85 10.78
C ALA A 215 -1.52 9.11 11.62
N SER A 216 -2.29 9.34 12.68
CA SER A 216 -2.13 10.45 13.64
C SER A 216 -1.24 10.11 14.84
N THR A 217 -0.80 8.86 14.97
CA THR A 217 -0.09 8.36 16.16
C THR A 217 1.43 8.28 15.96
N ARG A 218 2.17 7.98 17.04
CA ARG A 218 3.64 7.80 17.03
C ARG A 218 4.13 6.62 16.18
N PHE A 219 3.27 5.65 15.89
CA PHE A 219 3.64 4.42 15.18
C PHE A 219 3.92 4.68 13.69
N VAL A 220 3.47 5.83 13.16
CA VAL A 220 3.67 6.24 11.78
C VAL A 220 4.30 7.64 11.72
N ASN A 221 5.05 7.92 10.67
CA ASN A 221 5.75 9.21 10.49
C ASN A 221 4.83 10.42 10.15
N GLY A 222 3.52 10.34 10.43
CA GLY A 222 2.51 11.36 10.14
C GLY A 222 1.75 11.15 8.81
N PRO A 223 1.05 12.19 8.30
CA PRO A 223 0.04 12.07 7.23
C PRO A 223 0.62 11.68 5.86
N THR A 224 1.95 11.74 5.70
CA THR A 224 2.61 11.22 4.49
C THR A 224 2.60 9.69 4.41
N TYR A 225 2.39 9.01 5.54
CA TYR A 225 2.15 7.57 5.66
C TYR A 225 3.18 6.72 4.91
N ARG A 226 4.47 6.85 5.29
CA ARG A 226 5.60 6.22 4.56
C ARG A 226 6.40 5.21 5.36
N ARG A 227 6.49 5.40 6.68
CA ARG A 227 7.27 4.56 7.59
C ARG A 227 6.39 4.19 8.76
N TRP A 228 6.51 2.96 9.21
CA TRP A 228 5.79 2.41 10.35
C TRP A 228 6.79 1.72 11.28
N ALA A 229 6.48 1.72 12.58
CA ALA A 229 7.20 0.99 13.61
C ALA A 229 6.20 0.52 14.65
N PHE A 230 6.16 -0.78 14.93
CA PHE A 230 5.22 -1.40 15.86
C PHE A 230 5.90 -2.10 17.03
N SER A 231 5.13 -2.29 18.10
CA SER A 231 5.52 -3.09 19.26
C SER A 231 5.33 -4.59 18.96
N ILE A 232 5.96 -5.44 19.79
CA ILE A 232 5.85 -6.90 19.67
C ILE A 232 4.40 -7.38 19.81
N PRO A 233 3.60 -6.90 20.80
CA PRO A 233 2.20 -7.30 20.92
C PRO A 233 1.37 -7.02 19.67
N ILE A 234 1.47 -5.81 19.09
CA ILE A 234 0.77 -5.46 17.84
C ILE A 234 1.16 -6.43 16.72
N MET A 235 2.45 -6.72 16.57
CA MET A 235 2.93 -7.63 15.53
C MET A 235 2.44 -9.07 15.74
N ALA A 236 2.37 -9.54 16.99
CA ALA A 236 1.89 -10.88 17.34
C ALA A 236 0.40 -11.03 17.02
N THR A 237 -0.43 -10.05 17.41
CA THR A 237 -1.86 -10.03 17.09
C THR A 237 -2.10 -10.00 15.58
N LEU A 238 -1.39 -9.13 14.84
CA LEU A 238 -1.49 -9.07 13.38
C LEU A 238 -1.03 -10.37 12.69
N TYR A 239 0.01 -11.01 13.20
CA TYR A 239 0.50 -12.29 12.69
C TYR A 239 -0.56 -13.38 12.85
N ARG A 240 -1.15 -13.49 14.04
CA ARG A 240 -2.24 -14.42 14.36
C ARG A 240 -3.45 -14.23 13.44
N LEU A 241 -3.92 -12.99 13.26
CA LEU A 241 -5.06 -12.67 12.38
C LEU A 241 -4.78 -12.98 10.90
N ALA A 242 -3.51 -12.94 10.48
CA ALA A 242 -3.10 -13.23 9.11
C ALA A 242 -2.87 -14.72 8.82
N ASN A 243 -2.83 -15.59 9.83
CA ASN A 243 -2.38 -16.99 9.72
C ASN A 243 -3.02 -17.77 8.56
N GLN A 244 -4.31 -17.54 8.25
CA GLN A 244 -5.01 -18.23 7.15
C GLN A 244 -4.41 -17.98 5.76
N LEU A 245 -3.63 -16.92 5.58
CA LEU A 245 -3.01 -16.55 4.31
C LEU A 245 -1.50 -16.87 4.28
N LEU A 246 -0.91 -17.11 5.45
CA LEU A 246 0.52 -17.33 5.59
C LEU A 246 0.88 -18.78 5.33
N THR A 247 2.17 -18.99 5.06
CA THR A 247 2.74 -20.33 4.97
C THR A 247 3.13 -20.81 6.34
N ASP A 248 2.98 -22.11 6.58
CA ASP A 248 3.47 -22.77 7.79
C ASP A 248 4.96 -23.12 7.70
N LEU A 249 5.56 -22.98 6.51
CA LEU A 249 6.96 -23.27 6.27
C LEU A 249 7.86 -22.26 6.99
N THR A 250 8.68 -22.79 7.89
CA THR A 250 9.71 -22.05 8.63
C THR A 250 11.09 -22.16 7.98
N ASP A 251 11.34 -23.25 7.26
CA ASP A 251 12.62 -23.56 6.62
C ASP A 251 12.55 -23.40 5.10
N ASP A 252 13.51 -22.65 4.54
CA ASP A 252 13.68 -22.47 3.11
C ASP A 252 14.15 -23.77 2.41
N ASN A 253 14.66 -24.76 3.16
CA ASN A 253 15.02 -26.08 2.64
C ASN A 253 13.85 -26.79 1.93
N TYR A 254 12.60 -26.46 2.27
CA TYR A 254 11.42 -26.93 1.53
C TYR A 254 11.50 -26.64 0.02
N TYR A 255 12.12 -25.51 -0.34
CA TYR A 255 12.26 -25.08 -1.74
C TYR A 255 13.46 -25.73 -2.45
N TYR A 256 14.04 -26.80 -1.92
CA TYR A 256 15.05 -27.58 -2.63
C TYR A 256 14.54 -28.01 -4.01
N LEU A 257 15.28 -27.68 -5.07
CA LEU A 257 14.88 -27.83 -6.47
C LEU A 257 13.61 -27.06 -6.90
N PHE A 258 13.03 -26.26 -6.00
CA PHE A 258 11.80 -25.49 -6.23
C PHE A 258 12.00 -23.99 -5.98
N ASP A 259 13.25 -23.54 -6.13
CA ASP A 259 13.67 -22.15 -6.01
C ASP A 259 13.95 -21.50 -7.38
N LEU A 260 14.21 -20.19 -7.37
CA LEU A 260 14.48 -19.45 -8.61
C LEU A 260 15.72 -19.96 -9.35
N LYS A 261 16.77 -20.39 -8.64
CA LYS A 261 18.01 -20.86 -9.27
C LYS A 261 17.76 -22.18 -9.98
N SER A 262 17.08 -23.12 -9.33
CA SER A 262 16.72 -24.40 -9.93
C SER A 262 15.85 -24.21 -11.17
N PHE A 263 14.87 -23.30 -11.14
CA PHE A 263 14.05 -23.02 -12.33
C PHE A 263 14.82 -22.36 -13.47
N PHE A 264 15.83 -21.52 -13.18
CA PHE A 264 16.69 -20.95 -14.23
C PHE A 264 17.56 -22.04 -14.88
N THR A 265 18.15 -22.92 -14.07
CA THR A 265 18.94 -24.06 -14.55
C THR A 265 18.07 -25.02 -15.37
N ALA A 266 16.88 -25.38 -14.89
CA ALA A 266 15.92 -26.21 -15.61
C ALA A 266 15.56 -25.60 -16.98
N LYS A 267 15.30 -24.30 -17.02
CA LYS A 267 15.05 -23.57 -18.28
C LYS A 267 16.24 -23.62 -19.24
N ALA A 268 17.46 -23.44 -18.73
CA ALA A 268 18.67 -23.43 -19.53
C ALA A 268 18.97 -24.81 -20.14
N LEU A 269 18.77 -25.88 -19.36
CA LEU A 269 18.98 -27.28 -19.77
C LEU A 269 17.82 -27.87 -20.57
N ASN A 270 16.73 -27.12 -20.80
CA ASN A 270 15.50 -27.63 -21.42
C ASN A 270 14.91 -28.85 -20.67
N VAL A 271 14.98 -28.83 -19.34
CA VAL A 271 14.45 -29.88 -18.45
C VAL A 271 13.27 -29.31 -17.65
N ALA A 272 12.30 -30.14 -17.31
CA ALA A 272 11.18 -29.77 -16.46
C ALA A 272 11.23 -30.52 -15.12
N ILE A 273 11.11 -29.76 -14.03
CA ILE A 273 10.98 -30.31 -12.68
C ILE A 273 9.53 -30.77 -12.48
N PRO A 274 9.27 -31.94 -11.86
CA PRO A 274 7.91 -32.33 -11.49
C PRO A 274 7.19 -31.23 -10.71
N GLY A 275 5.98 -30.87 -11.12
CA GLY A 275 5.23 -29.75 -10.53
C GLY A 275 5.73 -28.34 -10.89
N GLY A 276 6.92 -28.21 -11.48
CA GLY A 276 7.50 -26.95 -11.93
C GLY A 276 7.02 -26.45 -13.29
N PRO A 277 7.44 -25.24 -13.70
CA PRO A 277 7.08 -24.64 -14.97
C PRO A 277 7.84 -25.26 -16.16
N LYS A 278 7.20 -25.26 -17.33
CA LYS A 278 7.81 -25.67 -18.61
C LYS A 278 8.09 -24.47 -19.51
N PHE A 279 9.27 -24.45 -20.14
CA PHE A 279 9.74 -23.38 -21.00
C PHE A 279 10.03 -23.87 -22.42
N GLU A 280 10.18 -22.93 -23.35
CA GLU A 280 10.73 -23.24 -24.66
C GLU A 280 12.25 -23.44 -24.56
N PRO A 281 12.83 -24.37 -25.37
CA PRO A 281 14.27 -24.61 -25.42
C PRO A 281 15.05 -23.33 -25.75
N LEU A 282 16.18 -23.11 -25.07
CA LEU A 282 17.04 -21.96 -25.33
C LEU A 282 17.81 -22.11 -26.65
N ILE A 283 18.31 -23.32 -26.91
CA ILE A 283 18.98 -23.72 -28.15
C ILE A 283 18.05 -24.73 -28.82
N LYS A 284 17.64 -24.47 -30.06
CA LYS A 284 16.72 -25.32 -30.82
C LYS A 284 17.45 -26.34 -31.69
N ASP A 285 18.68 -26.02 -32.07
CA ASP A 285 19.49 -26.83 -32.97
C ASP A 285 20.52 -27.61 -32.15
N ILE A 286 20.08 -28.72 -31.56
CA ILE A 286 21.00 -29.73 -31.00
C ILE A 286 21.29 -30.70 -32.14
N ASN A 287 22.57 -30.84 -32.49
CA ASN A 287 23.01 -31.74 -33.53
C ASN A 287 22.91 -33.19 -33.01
N LEU A 288 21.87 -33.92 -33.42
CA LEU A 288 21.59 -35.29 -32.96
C LEU A 288 22.67 -36.30 -33.40
N ASP A 289 23.50 -35.93 -34.39
CA ASP A 289 24.56 -36.78 -34.93
C ASP A 289 25.80 -36.87 -34.02
N GLU A 290 25.89 -36.06 -32.96
CA GLU A 290 26.99 -36.10 -31.96
C GLU A 290 26.74 -37.09 -30.80
N ASP A 291 25.63 -37.84 -30.78
CA ASP A 291 25.28 -38.73 -29.66
C ASP A 291 26.14 -40.01 -29.57
N TRP A 292 26.77 -40.43 -30.68
CA TRP A 292 27.66 -41.60 -30.75
C TRP A 292 29.14 -41.22 -30.58
N ASN A 293 29.53 -40.99 -29.32
CA ASN A 293 30.91 -40.71 -28.94
C ASN A 293 31.51 -41.85 -28.10
N GLU A 294 32.84 -41.94 -28.04
CA GLU A 294 33.55 -42.95 -27.24
C GLU A 294 33.18 -42.93 -25.74
N PHE A 295 32.72 -41.77 -25.24
CA PHE A 295 32.24 -41.59 -23.87
C PHE A 295 30.83 -42.13 -23.61
N ASN A 296 29.98 -42.27 -24.64
CA ASN A 296 28.59 -42.71 -24.52
C ASN A 296 28.40 -44.19 -24.94
N ASP A 297 29.49 -44.94 -25.15
CA ASP A 297 29.42 -46.37 -25.51
C ASP A 297 28.74 -47.17 -24.38
N ILE A 298 27.62 -47.81 -24.71
CA ILE A 298 26.80 -48.59 -23.78
C ILE A 298 27.58 -49.73 -23.12
N ASN A 299 28.63 -50.25 -23.77
CA ASN A 299 29.47 -51.32 -23.23
C ASN A 299 30.45 -50.82 -22.17
N LYS A 300 30.72 -49.51 -22.12
CA LYS A 300 31.65 -48.87 -21.18
C LYS A 300 30.94 -48.17 -20.00
N VAL A 301 29.62 -47.99 -20.06
CA VAL A 301 28.83 -47.29 -19.03
C VAL A 301 28.11 -48.27 -18.11
N ILE A 302 28.43 -48.24 -16.82
CA ILE A 302 27.75 -49.05 -15.79
C ILE A 302 26.51 -48.27 -15.28
N ILE A 303 25.32 -48.68 -15.72
CA ILE A 303 24.06 -48.08 -15.25
C ILE A 303 23.57 -48.83 -14.00
N ARG A 304 23.92 -48.32 -12.81
CA ARG A 304 23.38 -48.85 -11.53
C ARG A 304 22.04 -48.23 -11.13
N ALA A 305 21.84 -46.97 -11.47
CA ALA A 305 20.60 -46.23 -11.22
C ALA A 305 20.32 -45.30 -12.40
N PRO A 306 19.04 -45.12 -12.80
CA PRO A 306 18.70 -44.19 -13.85
C PRO A 306 19.00 -42.75 -13.40
N ILE A 307 19.71 -41.99 -14.24
CA ILE A 307 19.99 -40.58 -13.98
C ILE A 307 18.68 -39.79 -14.16
N ARG A 308 18.09 -39.36 -13.04
CA ARG A 308 16.89 -38.54 -13.05
C ARG A 308 17.19 -37.09 -13.43
N THR A 309 16.17 -36.39 -13.87
CA THR A 309 16.23 -34.97 -14.27
C THR A 309 16.65 -34.05 -13.13
N GLU A 310 16.27 -34.39 -11.90
CA GLU A 310 16.56 -33.66 -10.68
C GLU A 310 18.07 -33.62 -10.41
N TYR A 311 18.80 -34.71 -10.70
CA TYR A 311 20.25 -34.77 -10.51
C TYR A 311 20.99 -33.80 -11.43
N ARG A 312 20.47 -33.56 -12.64
CA ARG A 312 21.02 -32.58 -13.59
C ARG A 312 20.89 -31.14 -13.09
N ILE A 313 19.94 -30.88 -12.18
CA ILE A 313 19.65 -29.55 -11.62
C ILE A 313 20.27 -29.39 -10.23
N ALA A 314 20.36 -30.46 -9.45
CA ALA A 314 20.84 -30.47 -8.07
C ALA A 314 22.34 -30.20 -7.93
N PHE A 315 23.16 -30.67 -8.87
CA PHE A 315 24.62 -30.64 -8.74
C PHE A 315 25.38 -29.70 -9.72
N PRO A 316 25.00 -28.42 -9.91
CA PRO A 316 25.86 -27.47 -10.60
C PRO A 316 26.95 -26.90 -9.66
N TYR A 317 26.62 -26.56 -8.40
CA TYR A 317 27.54 -26.15 -7.32
C TYR A 317 26.83 -26.34 -5.96
N MET A 318 27.32 -27.20 -5.05
CA MET A 318 26.66 -27.59 -3.78
C MET A 318 26.65 -26.44 -2.75
N TYR A 319 25.46 -25.99 -2.33
CA TYR A 319 25.27 -25.18 -1.12
C TYR A 319 23.99 -25.64 -0.42
N HIS A 320 24.09 -26.02 0.86
CA HIS A 320 22.96 -26.41 1.72
C HIS A 320 22.86 -25.45 2.91
N THR A 321 21.64 -25.08 3.30
CA THR A 321 21.35 -24.33 4.52
C THR A 321 21.06 -25.27 5.69
N PRO A 322 21.48 -24.94 6.92
CA PRO A 322 21.22 -25.79 8.09
C PRO A 322 19.72 -25.88 8.37
N SER A 323 19.24 -27.06 8.78
CA SER A 323 17.84 -27.30 9.07
C SER A 323 17.36 -26.50 10.28
N VAL A 324 16.23 -25.80 10.12
CA VAL A 324 15.59 -25.07 11.22
C VAL A 324 14.72 -26.02 12.03
N VAL A 325 15.02 -26.15 13.32
CA VAL A 325 14.23 -26.97 14.27
C VAL A 325 13.52 -26.05 15.25
N TYR A 326 12.44 -25.42 14.78
CA TYR A 326 11.59 -24.54 15.59
C TYR A 326 10.27 -25.24 15.89
N ILE A 327 9.89 -25.30 17.17
CA ILE A 327 8.64 -25.87 17.64
C ILE A 327 7.68 -24.71 17.93
N LYS A 328 6.52 -24.72 17.28
CA LYS A 328 5.44 -23.76 17.55
C LYS A 328 4.68 -24.22 18.79
N THR A 329 4.55 -23.31 19.75
CA THR A 329 3.72 -23.50 20.94
C THR A 329 2.25 -23.25 20.57
N GLU A 330 1.39 -24.25 20.71
CA GLU A 330 -0.05 -24.12 20.45
C GLU A 330 -0.82 -23.65 21.70
N ASP A 331 -0.30 -23.95 22.89
CA ASP A 331 -0.92 -23.63 24.17
C ASP A 331 -0.20 -22.44 24.84
N PRO A 332 -0.87 -21.28 25.01
CA PRO A 332 -0.27 -20.11 25.66
C PRO A 332 -0.11 -20.26 27.17
N ASP A 333 -0.76 -21.25 27.81
CA ASP A 333 -0.65 -21.48 29.25
C ASP A 333 0.68 -22.13 29.63
N LEU A 334 1.40 -22.71 28.67
CA LEU A 334 2.72 -23.28 28.87
C LEU A 334 3.79 -22.17 28.99
N PRO A 335 4.81 -22.36 29.86
CA PRO A 335 5.87 -21.37 30.02
C PRO A 335 6.66 -21.19 28.72
N ALA A 336 7.23 -20.01 28.47
CA ALA A 336 7.90 -19.72 27.19
C ALA A 336 9.10 -20.64 26.88
N PHE A 337 9.79 -21.12 27.92
CA PHE A 337 10.86 -22.09 27.83
C PHE A 337 10.44 -23.37 28.56
N TYR A 338 10.18 -24.43 27.81
CA TYR A 338 9.88 -25.74 28.35
C TYR A 338 10.46 -26.85 27.48
N PHE A 339 10.61 -28.04 28.06
CA PHE A 339 11.01 -29.21 27.32
C PHE A 339 9.78 -29.80 26.62
N ASP A 340 9.65 -29.50 25.33
CA ASP A 340 8.50 -29.95 24.53
C ASP A 340 8.54 -31.48 24.31
N PRO A 341 7.39 -32.19 24.36
CA PRO A 341 7.32 -33.63 24.11
C PRO A 341 7.86 -34.08 22.74
N LEU A 342 7.95 -33.19 21.75
CA LEU A 342 8.56 -33.47 20.46
C LEU A 342 10.09 -33.54 20.51
N ILE A 343 10.72 -33.04 21.58
CA ILE A 343 12.17 -33.09 21.78
C ILE A 343 12.54 -34.46 22.34
N ASN A 344 13.53 -35.10 21.69
CA ASN A 344 14.06 -36.37 22.17
C ASN A 344 14.72 -36.18 23.55
N PRO A 345 14.42 -37.02 24.55
CA PRO A 345 15.03 -36.90 25.87
C PRO A 345 16.54 -37.12 25.79
N ILE A 346 17.28 -36.34 26.57
CA ILE A 346 18.74 -36.47 26.66
C ILE A 346 19.06 -37.67 27.57
N ALA A 347 19.43 -38.80 26.96
CA ALA A 347 19.91 -39.97 27.69
C ALA A 347 21.43 -39.87 27.89
N VAL A 348 21.86 -39.64 29.14
CA VAL A 348 23.28 -39.68 29.50
C VAL A 348 23.63 -41.12 29.88
N SER A 349 24.42 -41.80 29.05
CA SER A 349 24.90 -43.17 29.30
C SER A 349 26.36 -43.29 28.88
N GLY A 350 27.21 -43.83 29.76
CA GLY A 350 28.58 -44.21 29.41
C GLY A 350 29.63 -43.09 29.41
N LEU A 351 29.38 -41.98 30.10
CA LEU A 351 30.47 -41.10 30.50
C LEU A 351 31.10 -41.68 31.78
N ASP A 352 32.24 -42.37 31.64
CA ASP A 352 33.23 -42.32 32.72
C ASP A 352 33.44 -40.83 32.99
N LYS A 353 33.30 -40.38 34.25
CA LYS A 353 33.56 -38.98 34.61
C LYS A 353 34.90 -38.62 33.98
N THR A 354 34.90 -37.80 32.94
CA THR A 354 36.12 -37.12 32.54
C THR A 354 36.59 -36.46 33.81
N VAL A 355 37.82 -36.77 34.25
CA VAL A 355 38.44 -36.07 35.38
C VAL A 355 38.62 -34.64 34.89
N GLU A 356 37.56 -33.85 34.94
CA GLU A 356 37.66 -32.42 34.85
C GLU A 356 38.58 -32.04 36.01
N ASN A 357 39.64 -31.28 35.73
CA ASN A 357 40.46 -30.63 36.75
C ASN A 357 39.61 -29.54 37.43
N LEU A 358 38.47 -29.92 37.98
CA LEU A 358 37.72 -29.10 38.90
C LEU A 358 38.54 -29.09 40.20
N PRO A 359 38.72 -27.91 40.83
CA PRO A 359 39.32 -27.82 42.15
C PRO A 359 38.66 -28.81 43.10
N ASP A 360 39.45 -29.44 43.98
CA ASP A 360 38.88 -30.33 45.00
C ASP A 360 37.99 -29.53 45.97
N ASP A 361 37.15 -30.21 46.75
CA ASP A 361 36.26 -29.52 47.68
C ASP A 361 37.02 -28.58 48.65
N ASN A 362 38.30 -28.86 48.96
CA ASN A 362 39.13 -28.00 49.82
C ASN A 362 39.64 -26.74 49.09
N GLU A 363 39.95 -26.84 47.80
CA GLU A 363 40.35 -25.71 46.94
C GLU A 363 39.16 -24.82 46.59
N MET A 364 37.94 -25.38 46.52
CA MET A 364 36.72 -24.58 46.36
C MET A 364 36.39 -23.77 47.61
N ASP A 365 36.63 -24.32 48.80
CA ASP A 365 36.43 -23.65 50.08
C ASP A 365 37.41 -22.47 50.31
N GLU A 366 38.52 -22.40 49.57
CA GLU A 366 39.51 -21.31 49.65
C GLU A 366 39.11 -20.08 48.82
N PHE A 367 38.17 -20.22 47.86
CA PHE A 367 37.76 -19.15 46.95
C PHE A 367 36.29 -18.74 47.16
N GLU A 368 36.10 -17.58 47.77
CA GLU A 368 34.77 -16.94 47.91
C GLU A 368 34.61 -15.78 46.92
N LEU A 369 33.44 -15.71 46.27
CA LEU A 369 33.06 -14.54 45.48
C LEU A 369 32.76 -13.36 46.41
N PRO A 370 33.17 -12.13 46.06
CA PRO A 370 32.80 -10.94 46.83
C PRO A 370 31.28 -10.82 46.99
N GLU A 371 30.82 -10.29 48.13
CA GLU A 371 29.38 -10.15 48.44
C GLU A 371 28.59 -9.33 47.41
N GLU A 372 29.27 -8.47 46.64
CA GLU A 372 28.69 -7.65 45.58
C GLU A 372 28.47 -8.42 44.27
N VAL A 373 28.99 -9.65 44.15
CA VAL A 373 28.91 -10.45 42.94
C VAL A 373 27.66 -11.33 42.97
N ALA A 374 26.67 -10.90 42.19
CA ALA A 374 25.43 -11.62 41.93
C ALA A 374 25.29 -11.97 40.43
N PRO A 375 24.40 -12.91 40.06
CA PRO A 375 24.04 -13.14 38.66
C PRO A 375 23.59 -11.84 37.98
N ILE A 376 24.11 -11.56 36.79
CA ILE A 376 23.94 -10.27 36.07
C ILE A 376 22.46 -9.83 35.92
N PHE A 377 21.52 -10.78 35.85
CA PHE A 377 20.09 -10.51 35.64
C PHE A 377 19.20 -11.13 36.73
N GLU A 378 19.67 -11.21 37.97
CA GLU A 378 18.89 -11.78 39.08
C GLU A 378 17.53 -11.10 39.30
N GLU A 379 17.46 -9.78 39.10
CA GLU A 379 16.21 -9.00 39.26
C GLU A 379 15.20 -9.19 38.10
N VAL A 380 15.62 -9.77 36.97
CA VAL A 380 14.79 -9.85 35.76
C VAL A 380 14.27 -11.28 35.59
N PRO A 381 12.94 -11.47 35.43
CA PRO A 381 12.39 -12.81 35.23
C PRO A 381 12.87 -13.41 33.89
N LEU A 382 13.06 -14.73 33.87
CA LEU A 382 13.55 -15.46 32.70
C LEU A 382 12.67 -15.26 31.45
N TYR A 383 11.36 -15.18 31.63
CA TYR A 383 10.40 -14.92 30.56
C TYR A 383 9.25 -14.04 31.06
N THR A 384 8.54 -13.47 30.09
CA THR A 384 7.33 -12.66 30.27
C THR A 384 6.25 -13.19 29.33
N ASP A 385 5.01 -12.72 29.48
CA ASP A 385 3.88 -13.10 28.63
C ASP A 385 4.13 -12.86 27.12
N ASN A 386 5.00 -11.91 26.80
CA ASN A 386 5.34 -11.57 25.41
C ASN A 386 6.56 -12.33 24.86
N THR A 387 7.27 -13.11 25.69
CA THR A 387 8.49 -13.80 25.28
C THR A 387 8.20 -14.87 24.22
N GLY A 388 7.17 -15.70 24.44
CA GLY A 388 6.76 -16.73 23.47
C GLY A 388 6.32 -16.11 22.14
N ASN A 389 5.48 -15.08 22.19
CA ASN A 389 5.05 -14.31 21.00
C ASN A 389 6.25 -13.71 20.24
N GLY A 390 7.22 -13.14 20.96
CA GLY A 390 8.44 -12.60 20.37
C GLY A 390 9.28 -13.66 19.65
N MET A 391 9.41 -14.86 20.25
CA MET A 391 10.10 -16.00 19.64
C MET A 391 9.37 -16.51 18.39
N ALA A 392 8.04 -16.57 18.42
CA ALA A 392 7.25 -16.95 17.24
C ALA A 392 7.40 -15.97 16.08
N LEU A 393 7.46 -14.67 16.37
CA LEU A 393 7.68 -13.64 15.35
C LEU A 393 9.06 -13.71 14.71
N LEU A 394 10.08 -14.24 15.40
CA LEU A 394 11.42 -14.41 14.84
C LEU A 394 11.41 -15.33 13.62
N TRP A 395 10.61 -16.39 13.67
CA TRP A 395 10.44 -17.40 12.61
C TRP A 395 9.26 -17.10 11.69
N ALA A 396 8.56 -15.98 11.88
CA ALA A 396 7.45 -15.61 11.03
C ALA A 396 7.92 -15.17 9.63
N PRO A 397 7.12 -15.39 8.58
CA PRO A 397 7.46 -14.91 7.24
C PRO A 397 7.47 -13.39 7.20
N ARG A 398 8.29 -12.81 6.32
CA ARG A 398 8.19 -11.38 6.00
C ARG A 398 6.75 -11.08 5.53
N PRO A 399 6.05 -10.08 6.10
CA PRO A 399 6.57 -8.92 6.84
C PRO A 399 6.55 -9.00 8.38
N PHE A 400 6.22 -10.14 8.98
CA PHE A 400 5.96 -10.24 10.42
C PHE A 400 7.23 -10.33 11.27
N ASN A 401 8.35 -10.76 10.68
CA ASN A 401 9.66 -10.82 11.35
C ASN A 401 10.39 -9.48 11.51
N ILE A 402 9.77 -8.36 11.13
CA ILE A 402 10.37 -7.03 11.26
C ILE A 402 9.48 -6.10 12.10
N ARG A 403 10.10 -5.33 13.00
CA ARG A 403 9.39 -4.39 13.89
C ARG A 403 9.12 -3.03 13.25
N SER A 404 9.87 -2.67 12.22
CA SER A 404 9.71 -1.40 11.51
C SER A 404 9.98 -1.57 10.03
N GLY A 405 9.33 -0.74 9.22
CA GLY A 405 9.42 -0.86 7.77
C GLY A 405 8.91 0.36 7.03
N ARG A 406 8.90 0.23 5.70
CA ARG A 406 8.24 1.20 4.81
C ARG A 406 6.87 0.68 4.43
N THR A 407 5.91 1.59 4.35
CA THR A 407 4.60 1.30 3.74
C THR A 407 4.81 0.94 2.26
N ARG A 408 4.02 0.01 1.75
CA ARG A 408 4.03 -0.40 0.35
C ARG A 408 2.75 0.07 -0.33
N ARG A 409 2.72 0.07 -1.66
CA ARG A 409 1.45 0.28 -2.36
C ARG A 409 0.60 -0.97 -2.24
N THR A 410 -0.72 -0.83 -2.26
CA THR A 410 -1.67 -1.96 -2.24
C THR A 410 -1.33 -2.98 -3.33
N ILE A 411 -1.05 -2.51 -4.55
CA ILE A 411 -0.67 -3.35 -5.70
C ILE A 411 0.68 -4.06 -5.56
N ASP A 412 1.56 -3.57 -4.68
CA ASP A 412 2.90 -4.14 -4.50
C ASP A 412 2.89 -5.28 -3.47
N VAL A 413 1.79 -5.52 -2.73
CA VAL A 413 1.67 -6.55 -1.69
C VAL A 413 0.93 -7.77 -2.26
N PRO A 414 1.63 -8.84 -2.66
CA PRO A 414 0.99 -9.97 -3.32
C PRO A 414 0.52 -10.98 -2.28
N VAL A 415 -0.77 -10.95 -1.95
CA VAL A 415 -1.39 -11.76 -0.88
C VAL A 415 -1.20 -13.27 -1.08
N VAL A 416 -1.37 -13.75 -2.32
CA VAL A 416 -1.38 -15.20 -2.64
C VAL A 416 -0.06 -15.71 -3.23
N LYS A 417 1.03 -14.92 -3.12
CA LYS A 417 2.31 -15.25 -3.75
C LYS A 417 2.96 -16.51 -3.19
N THR A 418 2.82 -16.73 -1.90
CA THR A 418 3.38 -17.88 -1.18
C THR A 418 2.72 -19.18 -1.65
N TRP A 419 1.40 -19.18 -1.82
CA TRP A 419 0.64 -20.39 -2.14
C TRP A 419 1.11 -21.10 -3.40
N TYR A 420 1.31 -20.37 -4.51
CA TYR A 420 1.75 -20.99 -5.76
C TYR A 420 3.27 -21.17 -5.84
N ARG A 421 4.04 -20.61 -4.89
CA ARG A 421 5.48 -20.88 -4.77
C ARG A 421 5.75 -22.22 -4.10
N GLU A 422 4.78 -22.75 -3.37
CA GLU A 422 4.82 -24.08 -2.79
C GLU A 422 4.32 -25.13 -3.79
N HIS A 423 4.56 -26.41 -3.49
CA HIS A 423 4.03 -27.48 -4.30
C HIS A 423 2.50 -27.51 -4.20
N CYS A 424 1.84 -27.77 -5.33
CA CYS A 424 0.39 -27.93 -5.33
C CYS A 424 0.00 -29.13 -4.45
N PRO A 425 -0.98 -28.98 -3.53
CA PRO A 425 -1.41 -30.07 -2.66
C PRO A 425 -1.79 -31.34 -3.42
N ALA A 426 -1.48 -32.50 -2.82
CA ALA A 426 -1.84 -33.79 -3.38
C ALA A 426 -3.37 -33.94 -3.50
N GLY A 427 -3.84 -34.60 -4.56
CA GLY A 427 -5.28 -34.81 -4.80
C GLY A 427 -6.01 -33.68 -5.53
N MET A 428 -5.38 -32.51 -5.75
CA MET A 428 -6.02 -31.40 -6.46
C MET A 428 -6.21 -31.72 -7.96
N PRO A 429 -7.31 -31.29 -8.62
CA PRO A 429 -7.57 -31.57 -10.03
C PRO A 429 -6.48 -31.06 -10.99
N VAL A 430 -6.36 -31.68 -12.17
CA VAL A 430 -5.40 -31.29 -13.23
C VAL A 430 -5.45 -29.78 -13.52
N LYS A 431 -6.66 -29.21 -13.59
CA LYS A 431 -6.88 -27.78 -13.79
C LYS A 431 -6.08 -26.91 -12.81
N VAL A 432 -6.11 -27.25 -11.52
CA VAL A 432 -5.41 -26.49 -10.47
C VAL A 432 -3.91 -26.68 -10.59
N ARG A 433 -3.44 -27.92 -10.81
CA ARG A 433 -2.01 -28.20 -11.01
C ARG A 433 -1.43 -27.42 -12.19
N VAL A 434 -2.15 -27.34 -13.31
CA VAL A 434 -1.74 -26.53 -14.47
C VAL A 434 -1.73 -25.03 -14.14
N SER A 435 -2.69 -24.53 -13.36
CA SER A 435 -2.68 -23.14 -12.90
C SER A 435 -1.45 -22.81 -12.04
N TYR A 436 -1.08 -23.67 -11.10
CA TYR A 436 0.15 -23.51 -10.29
C TYR A 436 1.39 -23.41 -11.19
N GLN A 437 1.54 -24.34 -12.14
CA GLN A 437 2.65 -24.34 -13.09
C GLN A 437 2.70 -23.05 -13.93
N LYS A 438 1.55 -22.53 -14.37
CA LYS A 438 1.47 -21.28 -15.13
C LYS A 438 1.83 -20.05 -14.28
N LEU A 439 1.38 -19.98 -13.03
CA LEU A 439 1.74 -18.90 -12.11
C LEU A 439 3.24 -18.91 -11.79
N LEU A 440 3.80 -20.10 -11.53
CA LEU A 440 5.25 -20.29 -11.39
C LEU A 440 6.01 -19.86 -12.63
N LYS A 441 5.53 -20.20 -13.83
CA LYS A 441 6.14 -19.78 -15.10
C LYS A 441 6.22 -18.26 -15.19
N VAL A 442 5.13 -17.55 -14.87
CA VAL A 442 5.10 -16.07 -14.86
C VAL A 442 6.06 -15.52 -13.82
N PHE A 443 6.09 -16.09 -12.61
CA PHE A 443 7.00 -15.69 -11.55
C PHE A 443 8.48 -15.82 -11.96
N VAL A 444 8.87 -16.96 -12.53
CA VAL A 444 10.23 -17.22 -13.01
C VAL A 444 10.58 -16.30 -14.18
N LEU A 445 9.67 -16.08 -15.14
CA LEU A 445 9.92 -15.17 -16.26
C LEU A 445 10.10 -13.71 -15.81
N ASN A 446 9.32 -13.27 -14.82
CA ASN A 446 9.46 -11.93 -14.23
C ASN A 446 10.82 -11.77 -13.56
N ALA A 447 11.28 -12.78 -12.81
CA ALA A 447 12.59 -12.76 -12.17
C ALA A 447 13.74 -12.82 -13.20
N LEU A 448 13.61 -13.65 -14.24
CA LEU A 448 14.64 -13.83 -15.28
C LEU A 448 14.83 -12.57 -16.14
N LYS A 449 13.73 -11.91 -16.52
CA LYS A 449 13.75 -10.70 -17.35
C LYS A 449 13.92 -9.41 -16.54
N HIS A 450 14.07 -9.51 -15.21
CA HIS A 450 14.25 -8.35 -14.36
C HIS A 450 15.56 -7.63 -14.70
N ARG A 451 15.46 -6.34 -15.05
CA ARG A 451 16.60 -5.43 -15.17
C ARG A 451 16.47 -4.36 -14.10
N PRO A 452 17.57 -4.00 -13.41
CA PRO A 452 17.54 -2.92 -12.44
C PRO A 452 17.03 -1.64 -13.12
N PRO A 453 16.15 -0.86 -12.46
CA PRO A 453 15.54 0.32 -13.06
C PRO A 453 16.62 1.35 -13.38
N LYS A 454 16.69 1.79 -14.64
CA LYS A 454 17.62 2.85 -15.05
C LYS A 454 17.28 4.15 -14.31
N PRO A 455 18.27 4.90 -13.78
CA PRO A 455 18.00 6.19 -13.17
C PRO A 455 17.40 7.14 -14.22
N GLN A 456 16.24 7.70 -13.93
CA GLN A 456 15.52 8.62 -14.80
C GLN A 456 15.19 9.91 -14.04
N LYS A 457 15.13 11.04 -14.76
CA LYS A 457 14.67 12.31 -14.18
C LYS A 457 13.21 12.15 -13.73
N ARG A 458 12.93 12.43 -12.46
CA ARG A 458 11.57 12.32 -11.91
C ARG A 458 10.66 13.36 -12.58
N ARG A 459 9.63 12.88 -13.28
CA ARG A 459 8.59 13.71 -13.89
C ARG A 459 7.31 13.55 -13.08
N TYR A 460 6.83 14.64 -12.47
CA TYR A 460 5.66 14.63 -11.60
C TYR A 460 4.45 15.26 -12.31
N LEU A 461 3.74 14.47 -13.12
CA LEU A 461 2.65 14.95 -13.97
C LEU A 461 1.58 15.76 -13.19
N PHE A 462 1.06 15.22 -12.10
CA PHE A 462 0.03 15.90 -11.31
C PHE A 462 0.53 17.13 -10.55
N ARG A 463 1.82 17.19 -10.20
CA ARG A 463 2.41 18.43 -9.65
C ARG A 463 2.47 19.51 -10.71
N SER A 464 2.84 19.15 -11.95
CA SER A 464 2.83 20.06 -13.09
C SER A 464 1.42 20.53 -13.45
N PHE A 465 0.40 19.66 -13.38
CA PHE A 465 -0.98 20.08 -13.57
C PHE A 465 -1.47 20.98 -12.44
N LYS A 466 -1.24 20.61 -11.18
CA LYS A 466 -1.63 21.42 -10.02
C LYS A 466 -1.00 22.81 -10.04
N SER A 467 0.22 22.97 -10.54
CA SER A 467 0.86 24.30 -10.66
C SER A 467 0.21 25.21 -11.72
N THR A 468 -0.53 24.66 -12.69
CA THR A 468 -1.22 25.48 -13.70
C THR A 468 -2.54 26.02 -13.17
N LYS A 469 -3.00 27.18 -13.66
CA LYS A 469 -4.31 27.77 -13.28
C LYS A 469 -5.53 26.93 -13.68
N PHE A 470 -5.36 25.95 -14.55
CA PHE A 470 -6.46 25.15 -15.13
C PHE A 470 -6.89 23.96 -14.28
N PHE A 471 -6.19 23.67 -13.18
CA PHE A 471 -6.53 22.57 -12.29
C PHE A 471 -6.72 23.05 -10.86
N GLN A 472 -7.72 22.49 -10.19
CA GLN A 472 -8.00 22.69 -8.77
C GLN A 472 -8.03 21.35 -8.03
N THR A 473 -7.90 21.40 -6.71
CA THR A 473 -7.90 20.20 -5.84
C THR A 473 -9.13 20.24 -4.94
N THR A 474 -9.76 19.09 -4.73
CA THR A 474 -10.85 18.86 -3.76
C THR A 474 -10.68 17.46 -3.18
N THR A 475 -11.42 17.13 -2.13
CA THR A 475 -11.72 15.77 -1.69
C THR A 475 -13.11 15.38 -2.18
N LEU A 476 -13.27 14.14 -2.64
CA LEU A 476 -14.56 13.56 -3.04
C LEU A 476 -14.60 12.10 -2.61
N ASP A 477 -15.79 11.57 -2.41
CA ASP A 477 -16.01 10.13 -2.34
C ASP A 477 -15.52 9.46 -3.64
N TRP A 478 -14.93 8.27 -3.50
CA TRP A 478 -14.44 7.48 -4.61
C TRP A 478 -15.54 7.12 -5.61
N VAL A 479 -16.75 6.83 -5.14
CA VAL A 479 -17.90 6.53 -6.02
C VAL A 479 -18.26 7.75 -6.88
N GLU A 480 -18.29 8.93 -6.26
CA GLU A 480 -18.52 10.19 -6.96
C GLU A 480 -17.43 10.45 -8.02
N ALA A 481 -16.16 10.29 -7.65
CA ALA A 481 -15.05 10.42 -8.60
C ALA A 481 -15.14 9.41 -9.75
N GLY A 482 -15.61 8.19 -9.48
CA GLY A 482 -15.83 7.15 -10.49
C GLY A 482 -16.93 7.52 -11.49
N LEU A 483 -18.08 7.97 -11.00
CA LEU A 483 -19.19 8.45 -11.84
C LEU A 483 -18.77 9.64 -12.71
N GLN A 484 -17.96 10.57 -12.17
CA GLN A 484 -17.41 11.68 -12.94
C GLN A 484 -16.50 11.19 -14.07
N VAL A 485 -15.56 10.27 -13.80
CA VAL A 485 -14.64 9.73 -14.82
C VAL A 485 -15.40 8.98 -15.92
N LEU A 486 -16.44 8.22 -15.56
CA LEU A 486 -17.31 7.53 -16.52
C LEU A 486 -18.04 8.52 -17.44
N ARG A 487 -18.70 9.54 -16.85
CA ARG A 487 -19.40 10.59 -17.61
C ARG A 487 -18.45 11.37 -18.52
N GLN A 488 -17.27 11.74 -18.01
CA GLN A 488 -16.22 12.42 -18.78
C GLN A 488 -15.75 11.56 -19.95
N GLY A 489 -15.47 10.27 -19.73
CA GLY A 489 -15.08 9.32 -20.77
C GLY A 489 -16.14 9.18 -21.86
N TYR A 490 -17.39 8.98 -21.46
CA TYR A 490 -18.54 8.89 -22.37
C TYR A 490 -18.66 10.15 -23.24
N ASN A 491 -18.67 11.34 -22.61
CA ASN A 491 -18.77 12.61 -23.31
C ASN A 491 -17.60 12.85 -24.27
N MET A 492 -16.37 12.50 -23.88
CA MET A 492 -15.19 12.66 -24.76
C MET A 492 -15.29 11.78 -26.01
N LEU A 493 -15.73 10.52 -25.85
CA LEU A 493 -15.90 9.60 -26.96
C LEU A 493 -17.05 10.03 -27.87
N ASN A 494 -18.18 10.46 -27.30
CA ASN A 494 -19.29 10.99 -28.09
C ASN A 494 -18.91 12.27 -28.84
N LEU A 495 -18.18 13.20 -28.20
CA LEU A 495 -17.67 14.39 -28.88
C LEU A 495 -16.71 14.05 -30.02
N LEU A 496 -16.00 12.91 -29.93
CA LEU A 496 -15.13 12.45 -31.01
C LEU A 496 -15.93 11.84 -32.16
N ILE A 497 -17.03 11.16 -31.86
CA ILE A 497 -17.96 10.61 -32.87
C ILE A 497 -18.70 11.74 -33.61
N HIS A 498 -19.12 12.79 -32.88
CA HIS A 498 -19.83 13.93 -33.46
C HIS A 498 -18.92 14.96 -34.15
N ARG A 499 -17.59 14.81 -34.04
CA ARG A 499 -16.61 15.69 -34.66
C ARG A 499 -16.14 15.13 -35.99
#